data_AF-A0A960K6H7-F1
#
_entry.id   AF-A0A960K6H7-F1
#
_cell.length_a   1.000
_cell.length_b   1.000
_cell.length_c   1.000
_cell.angle_alpha   90.00
_cell.angle_beta   90.00
_cell.angle_gamma   90.00
#
_symmetry.space_group_name_H-M   'P 1'
#
loop_
_entity.id
_entity.type
_entity.pdbx_description
1 polymer ?
#
loop_
_entity_poly.entity_id
_entity_poly.type
_entity_poly.pdbx_seq_one_letter_code
_entity_poly.pdbx_strand_id
1 'polypeptide(L)'
;VVEVVLGLIHDELDAAVLEAYGWSDLAPALVGKPGGTTPSSHKSPEQEEAEEELLRRLVELNAERAAEEARGIVRWLRPDFQNPSGTTAGQETLEGTSPAAAPAASKARRPWPNALPEQVQALRAALAEQPGPVTAEALARTFQRAQTRRIDELLQTLTALGQARGTEDGRFVVA
;
A
#
# COMPACT_ATOMS: atom_id res chain seq x y z
N VAL A 1 8.87 -39.17 6.36
CA VAL A 1 9.51 -38.59 7.58
C VAL A 1 9.54 -37.07 7.50
N VAL A 2 10.14 -36.46 6.48
CA VAL A 2 10.23 -34.99 6.35
C VAL A 2 8.88 -34.28 6.32
N GLU A 3 7.90 -34.80 5.55
CA GLU A 3 6.56 -34.21 5.43
C GLU A 3 5.77 -34.22 6.75
N VAL A 4 5.90 -35.30 7.53
CA VAL A 4 5.26 -35.44 8.85
C VAL A 4 5.89 -34.48 9.87
N VAL A 5 7.21 -34.31 9.82
CA VAL A 5 7.92 -33.36 10.70
C VAL A 5 7.55 -31.92 10.38
N LEU A 6 7.40 -31.58 9.10
CA LEU A 6 7.00 -30.22 8.70
C LEU A 6 5.58 -29.89 9.17
N GLY A 7 4.62 -30.81 9.01
CA GLY A 7 3.25 -30.63 9.48
C GLY A 7 3.17 -30.39 11.00
N LEU A 8 3.91 -31.19 11.79
CA LEU A 8 3.97 -31.02 13.24
C LEU A 8 4.52 -29.66 13.67
N ILE A 9 5.55 -29.15 12.98
CA ILE A 9 6.12 -27.82 13.28
C ILE A 9 5.09 -26.72 12.99
N HIS A 10 4.32 -26.83 11.91
CA HIS A 10 3.24 -25.88 11.64
C HIS A 10 2.17 -25.91 12.73
N ASP A 11 1.76 -27.11 13.15
CA ASP A 11 0.75 -27.27 14.19
C ASP A 11 1.20 -26.67 15.54
N GLU A 12 2.46 -26.89 15.91
CA GLU A 12 3.07 -26.31 17.11
C GLU A 12 3.14 -24.77 17.04
N LEU A 13 3.51 -24.22 15.88
CA LEU A 13 3.54 -22.78 15.66
C LEU A 13 2.14 -22.16 15.73
N ASP A 14 1.17 -22.76 15.07
CA ASP A 14 -0.20 -22.24 15.03
C ASP A 14 -0.83 -22.26 16.43
N ALA A 15 -0.60 -23.32 17.21
CA ALA A 15 -1.03 -23.40 18.60
C ALA A 15 -0.37 -22.33 19.48
N ALA A 16 0.95 -22.13 19.35
CA ALA A 16 1.69 -21.13 20.11
C ALA A 16 1.27 -19.69 19.78
N VAL A 17 0.94 -19.42 18.50
CA VAL A 17 0.40 -18.12 18.09
C VAL A 17 -0.95 -17.88 18.74
N LEU A 18 -1.88 -18.84 18.66
CA LEU A 18 -3.18 -18.70 19.31
C LEU A 18 -3.05 -18.50 20.83
N GLU A 19 -2.14 -19.22 21.48
CA GLU A 19 -1.86 -19.04 22.91
C GLU A 19 -1.35 -17.62 23.22
N ALA A 20 -0.42 -17.07 22.43
CA ALA A 20 0.14 -15.74 22.65
C ALA A 20 -0.90 -14.61 22.55
N TYR A 21 -1.94 -14.80 21.72
CA TYR A 21 -3.08 -13.88 21.62
C TYR A 21 -4.22 -14.19 22.61
N GLY A 22 -4.09 -15.26 23.42
CA GLY A 22 -5.13 -15.70 24.34
C GLY A 22 -6.34 -16.34 23.65
N TRP A 23 -6.16 -16.86 22.43
CA TRP A 23 -7.19 -17.47 21.57
C TRP A 23 -7.02 -18.99 21.47
N SER A 24 -6.46 -19.62 22.52
CA SER A 24 -6.21 -21.07 22.58
C SER A 24 -7.49 -21.92 22.47
N ASP A 25 -8.66 -21.31 22.69
CA ASP A 25 -9.98 -21.93 22.51
C ASP A 25 -10.26 -22.34 21.06
N LEU A 26 -9.64 -21.67 20.08
CA LEU A 26 -9.80 -21.96 18.65
C LEU A 26 -8.86 -23.08 18.16
N ALA A 27 -7.81 -23.41 18.92
CA ALA A 27 -6.78 -24.35 18.50
C ALA A 27 -7.32 -25.76 18.12
N PRO A 28 -8.27 -26.37 18.87
CA PRO A 28 -8.79 -27.70 18.52
C PRO A 28 -9.52 -27.77 17.17
N ALA A 29 -10.09 -26.65 16.72
CA ALA A 29 -10.87 -26.54 15.49
C ALA A 29 -10.04 -26.11 14.28
N LEU A 30 -8.85 -25.52 14.48
CA LEU A 30 -8.03 -24.93 13.42
C LEU A 30 -6.68 -25.63 13.21
N VAL A 31 -6.01 -26.07 14.28
CA VAL A 31 -4.66 -26.62 14.22
C VAL A 31 -4.67 -28.06 13.68
N GLY A 32 -3.79 -28.39 12.73
CA GLY A 32 -3.68 -29.72 12.14
C GLY A 32 -4.87 -30.15 11.27
N LYS A 33 -5.83 -29.26 10.98
CA LYS A 33 -6.99 -29.56 10.15
C LYS A 33 -6.70 -29.27 8.67
N PRO A 34 -7.14 -30.15 7.74
CA PRO A 34 -7.01 -29.89 6.31
C PRO A 34 -7.80 -28.62 5.93
N GLY A 35 -7.11 -27.64 5.35
CA GLY A 35 -7.68 -26.32 5.07
C GLY A 35 -7.02 -25.16 5.82
N GLY A 36 -6.24 -25.42 6.88
CA GLY A 36 -5.48 -24.38 7.60
C GLY A 36 -4.29 -23.82 6.81
N THR A 37 -3.53 -24.69 6.13
CA THR A 37 -2.34 -24.34 5.32
C THR A 37 -2.38 -24.82 3.87
N THR A 38 -3.39 -25.62 3.49
CA THR A 38 -3.54 -26.17 2.13
C THR A 38 -4.98 -25.93 1.65
N PRO A 39 -5.20 -25.30 0.47
CA PRO A 39 -6.54 -25.05 -0.05
C PRO A 39 -7.33 -26.37 -0.12
N SER A 40 -8.37 -26.49 0.69
CA SER A 40 -9.16 -27.72 0.81
C SER A 40 -10.63 -27.36 0.64
N SER A 41 -11.31 -28.02 -0.31
CA SER A 41 -12.75 -27.85 -0.55
C SER A 41 -13.64 -28.57 0.48
N HIS A 42 -13.03 -29.26 1.45
CA HIS A 42 -13.73 -30.02 2.50
C HIS A 42 -13.35 -29.48 3.88
N LYS A 43 -13.81 -28.27 4.21
CA LYS A 43 -13.74 -27.75 5.58
C LYS A 43 -14.92 -28.31 6.39
N SER A 44 -14.68 -28.57 7.68
CA SER A 44 -15.75 -28.91 8.62
C SER A 44 -16.54 -27.63 8.95
N PRO A 45 -17.86 -27.68 9.18
CA PRO A 45 -18.62 -26.52 9.67
C PRO A 45 -18.03 -25.93 10.96
N GLU A 46 -17.55 -26.78 11.88
CA GLU A 46 -16.87 -26.34 13.11
C GLU A 46 -15.59 -25.55 12.84
N GLN A 47 -14.88 -25.87 11.75
CA GLN A 47 -13.67 -25.16 11.34
C GLN A 47 -14.02 -23.81 10.72
N GLU A 48 -15.07 -23.74 9.89
CA GLU A 48 -15.55 -22.49 9.31
C GLU A 48 -16.00 -21.51 10.40
N GLU A 49 -16.75 -21.97 11.40
CA GLU A 49 -17.15 -21.15 12.55
C GLU A 49 -15.93 -20.63 13.34
N ALA A 50 -14.92 -21.47 13.56
CA ALA A 50 -13.69 -21.07 14.22
C ALA A 50 -12.85 -20.08 13.39
N GLU A 51 -12.84 -20.21 12.05
CA GLU A 51 -12.20 -19.26 11.14
C GLU A 51 -12.93 -17.91 11.15
N GLU A 52 -14.25 -17.90 11.11
CA GLU A 52 -15.06 -16.67 11.22
C GLU A 52 -14.82 -15.98 12.55
N GLU A 53 -14.73 -16.74 13.64
CA GLU A 53 -14.42 -16.23 14.97
C GLU A 53 -13.02 -15.60 15.03
N LEU A 54 -12.02 -16.29 14.47
CA LEU A 54 -10.65 -15.78 14.34
C LEU A 54 -10.63 -14.46 13.56
N LEU A 55 -11.31 -14.41 12.42
CA LEU A 55 -11.39 -13.21 11.58
C LEU A 55 -12.07 -12.05 12.32
N ARG A 56 -13.15 -12.32 13.05
CA ARG A 56 -13.84 -11.32 13.86
C ARG A 56 -12.92 -10.71 14.92
N ARG A 57 -12.21 -11.54 15.70
CA ARG A 57 -11.24 -11.08 16.71
C ARG A 57 -10.09 -10.29 16.08
N LEU A 58 -9.61 -10.72 14.92
CA LEU A 58 -8.53 -10.04 14.20
C LEU A 58 -8.95 -8.65 13.69
N VAL A 59 -10.17 -8.52 13.16
CA VAL A 59 -10.71 -7.23 12.70
C VAL A 59 -10.90 -6.27 13.87
N GLU A 60 -11.40 -6.74 15.01
CA GLU A 60 -11.52 -5.93 16.23
C GLU A 60 -10.13 -5.44 16.70
N LEU A 61 -9.16 -6.35 16.80
CA LEU A 61 -7.78 -6.02 17.16
C LEU A 61 -7.14 -5.04 16.16
N ASN A 62 -7.41 -5.20 14.87
CA ASN A 62 -6.93 -4.29 13.84
C ASN A 62 -7.51 -2.88 14.00
N ALA A 63 -8.81 -2.77 14.30
CA ALA A 63 -9.44 -1.48 14.56
C ALA A 63 -8.81 -0.77 15.78
N GLU A 64 -8.50 -1.50 16.85
CA GLU A 64 -7.75 -0.95 17.99
C GLU A 64 -6.37 -0.45 17.60
N ARG A 65 -5.60 -1.25 16.85
CA ARG A 65 -4.26 -0.88 16.38
C ARG A 65 -4.32 0.34 15.45
N ALA A 66 -5.27 0.38 14.52
CA ALA A 66 -5.48 1.53 13.64
C ALA A 66 -5.80 2.82 14.43
N ALA A 67 -6.57 2.73 15.52
CA ALA A 67 -6.84 3.86 16.40
C ALA A 67 -5.61 4.28 17.24
N GLU A 68 -4.73 3.34 17.60
CA GLU A 68 -3.42 3.63 18.21
C GLU A 68 -2.49 4.34 17.22
N GLU A 69 -2.39 3.83 16.00
CA GLU A 69 -1.55 4.39 14.93
C GLU A 69 -2.01 5.79 14.51
N ALA A 70 -3.33 6.03 14.44
CA ALA A 70 -3.89 7.36 14.21
C ALA A 70 -3.52 8.37 15.31
N ARG A 71 -3.24 7.89 16.52
CA ARG A 71 -2.70 8.70 17.64
C ARG A 71 -1.17 8.76 17.63
N GLY A 72 -0.52 8.18 16.63
CA GLY A 72 0.94 8.11 16.49
C GLY A 72 1.61 7.02 17.33
N ILE A 73 0.83 6.09 17.92
CA ILE A 73 1.35 4.99 18.74
C ILE A 73 1.45 3.75 17.87
N VAL A 74 2.68 3.38 17.49
CA VAL A 74 2.96 2.13 16.75
C VAL A 74 3.62 1.12 17.69
N ARG A 75 3.01 -0.05 17.86
CA ARG A 75 3.53 -1.14 18.70
C ARG A 75 4.46 -2.06 17.89
N TRP A 76 5.74 -1.70 17.82
CA TRP A 76 6.76 -2.50 17.14
C TRP A 76 7.06 -3.81 17.90
N LEU A 77 6.99 -4.94 17.22
CA LEU A 77 7.40 -6.25 17.77
C LEU A 77 8.91 -6.26 18.06
N ARG A 78 9.70 -5.56 17.24
CA ARG A 78 11.15 -5.40 17.38
C ARG A 78 11.56 -3.96 17.08
N PRO A 79 11.39 -3.03 18.04
CA PRO A 79 11.65 -1.61 17.82
C PRO A 79 13.04 -1.33 17.23
N ASP A 80 14.08 -2.00 17.75
CA ASP A 80 15.47 -1.79 17.31
C ASP A 80 15.74 -2.16 15.85
N PHE A 81 14.91 -3.04 15.26
CA PHE A 81 15.02 -3.47 13.86
C PHE A 81 13.99 -2.81 12.95
N GLN A 82 12.77 -2.58 13.47
CA GLN A 82 11.63 -2.10 12.70
C GLN A 82 11.54 -0.57 12.69
N ASN A 83 12.01 0.08 13.76
CA ASN A 83 12.09 1.53 13.86
C ASN A 83 13.38 1.96 14.57
N PRO A 84 14.56 1.69 13.98
CA PRO A 84 15.85 2.03 14.58
C PRO A 84 16.02 3.54 14.80
N SER A 85 15.30 4.38 14.05
CA SER A 85 15.38 5.84 14.11
C SER A 85 14.32 6.47 15.02
N GLY A 86 13.39 5.69 15.57
CA GLY A 86 12.32 6.18 16.47
C GLY A 86 11.28 7.09 15.81
N THR A 87 11.31 7.27 14.48
CA THR A 87 10.36 8.13 13.77
C THR A 87 9.01 7.42 13.72
N THR A 88 7.96 8.04 14.26
CA THR A 88 6.57 7.62 14.03
C THR A 88 6.20 8.00 12.61
N ALA A 89 6.68 7.25 11.62
CA ALA A 89 6.16 7.36 10.27
C ALA A 89 4.73 6.82 10.32
N GLY A 90 3.75 7.72 10.16
CA GLY A 90 2.38 7.30 9.89
C GLY A 90 2.44 6.33 8.72
N GLN A 91 1.93 5.13 8.92
CA GLN A 91 2.00 4.04 7.96
C GLN A 91 1.49 4.55 6.60
N GLU A 92 2.38 4.64 5.60
CA GLU A 92 1.94 4.89 4.24
C GLU A 92 1.06 3.69 3.85
N THR A 93 -0.22 3.96 3.64
CA THR A 93 -1.19 2.96 3.18
C THR A 93 -0.63 2.24 1.96
N LEU A 94 -0.33 0.95 2.10
CA LEU A 94 -0.04 0.06 0.98
C LEU A 94 -1.25 0.08 0.03
N GLU A 95 -0.99 0.48 -1.21
CA GLU A 95 -1.96 0.57 -2.31
C GLU A 95 -2.44 -0.86 -2.65
N GLY A 96 -3.47 -1.36 -1.96
CA GLY A 96 -3.96 -2.73 -2.16
C GLY A 96 -5.18 -3.14 -1.34
N THR A 97 -5.39 -2.57 -0.16
CA THR A 97 -6.65 -2.74 0.58
C THR A 97 -7.49 -1.50 0.43
N SER A 98 -8.54 -1.61 -0.38
CA SER A 98 -9.57 -0.58 -0.52
C SER A 98 -10.66 -0.82 0.52
N PRO A 99 -10.70 -0.07 1.63
CA PRO A 99 -11.94 0.38 2.20
C PRO A 99 -12.17 1.80 1.68
N ALA A 100 -13.29 1.95 0.96
CA ALA A 100 -13.99 3.20 0.67
C ALA A 100 -13.18 4.50 0.79
N ALA A 101 -12.75 4.99 -0.38
CA ALA A 101 -12.39 6.38 -0.70
C ALA A 101 -12.66 7.41 0.42
N ALA A 102 -11.66 7.67 1.25
CA ALA A 102 -11.49 8.96 1.89
C ALA A 102 -10.61 9.84 0.96
N PRO A 103 -10.97 11.12 0.76
CA PRO A 103 -10.30 11.96 -0.25
C PRO A 103 -8.83 12.16 0.15
N ALA A 104 -7.93 11.73 -0.73
CA ALA A 104 -6.51 12.00 -0.64
C ALA A 104 -6.29 13.49 -0.36
N ALA A 105 -5.54 13.77 0.71
CA ALA A 105 -5.10 15.11 1.05
C ALA A 105 -4.50 15.76 -0.19
N SER A 106 -5.15 16.81 -0.66
CA SER A 106 -4.72 17.61 -1.79
C SER A 106 -3.37 18.24 -1.45
N LYS A 107 -2.27 17.65 -1.94
CA LYS A 107 -1.02 18.38 -2.13
C LYS A 107 -1.40 19.70 -2.80
N ALA A 108 -1.06 20.82 -2.16
CA ALA A 108 -1.41 22.14 -2.63
C ALA A 108 -1.01 22.27 -4.11
N ARG A 109 -2.00 22.27 -4.99
CA ARG A 109 -1.79 22.28 -6.44
C ARG A 109 -1.02 23.56 -6.79
N ARG A 110 0.02 23.48 -7.61
CA ARG A 110 0.79 24.68 -7.99
C ARG A 110 -0.04 25.57 -8.92
N PRO A 111 -0.01 26.91 -8.79
CA PRO A 111 -0.65 27.77 -9.77
C PRO A 111 -0.01 27.56 -11.16
N TRP A 112 -0.83 27.41 -12.21
CA TRP A 112 -0.34 27.32 -13.59
C TRP A 112 0.07 28.72 -14.07
N PRO A 113 1.35 28.95 -14.43
CA PRO A 113 1.80 30.26 -14.89
C PRO A 113 1.26 30.60 -16.28
N ASN A 114 1.08 31.89 -16.58
CA ASN A 114 0.57 32.36 -17.86
C ASN A 114 1.67 32.58 -18.91
N ALA A 115 2.92 32.78 -18.47
CA ALA A 115 4.05 32.99 -19.36
C ALA A 115 4.61 31.66 -19.89
N LEU A 116 4.82 31.57 -21.21
CA LEU A 116 5.42 30.41 -21.88
C LEU A 116 6.72 29.88 -21.23
N PRO A 117 7.74 30.71 -20.94
CA PRO A 117 8.98 30.21 -20.33
C PRO A 117 8.76 29.65 -18.93
N GLU A 118 7.85 30.24 -18.15
CA GLU A 118 7.50 29.76 -16.81
C GLU A 118 6.69 28.46 -16.86
N GLN A 119 5.82 28.29 -17.86
CA GLN A 119 5.10 27.03 -18.11
C GLN A 119 6.07 25.88 -18.38
N VAL A 120 7.10 26.12 -19.20
CA VAL A 120 8.13 25.13 -19.50
C VAL A 120 8.95 24.78 -18.26
N GLN A 121 9.36 25.77 -17.47
CA GLN A 121 10.11 25.54 -16.23
C GLN A 121 9.28 24.76 -15.21
N ALA A 122 8.01 25.13 -15.03
CA ALA A 122 7.09 24.45 -14.13
C ALA A 122 6.88 22.99 -14.53
N LEU A 123 6.72 22.73 -15.83
CA LEU A 123 6.54 21.37 -16.37
C LEU A 123 7.81 20.53 -16.19
N ARG A 124 9.00 21.09 -16.44
CA ARG A 124 10.28 20.42 -16.20
C ARG A 124 10.49 20.09 -14.73
N ALA A 125 10.21 21.03 -13.83
CA ALA A 125 10.30 20.80 -12.38
C ALA A 125 9.34 19.70 -11.94
N ALA A 126 8.11 19.71 -12.48
CA ALA A 126 7.12 18.67 -12.19
C ALA A 126 7.51 17.30 -12.76
N LEU A 127 8.13 17.22 -13.94
CA LEU A 127 8.69 15.97 -14.47
C LEU A 127 9.88 15.47 -13.63
N ALA A 128 10.76 16.37 -13.16
CA ALA A 128 11.95 16.01 -12.39
C ALA A 128 11.64 15.49 -10.98
N GLU A 129 10.54 15.94 -10.39
CA GLU A 129 10.07 15.45 -9.09
C GLU A 129 9.45 14.04 -9.16
N GLN A 130 9.14 13.54 -10.36
CA GLN A 130 8.50 12.26 -10.54
C GLN A 130 9.54 11.18 -10.84
N PRO A 131 9.65 10.11 -10.03
CA PRO A 131 10.69 9.08 -10.19
C PRO A 131 10.42 8.11 -11.35
N GLY A 132 9.38 8.32 -12.16
CA GLY A 132 8.95 7.40 -13.21
C GLY A 132 8.22 8.08 -14.36
N PRO A 133 7.80 7.30 -15.38
CA PRO A 133 7.12 7.81 -16.57
C PRO A 133 5.71 8.33 -16.24
N VAL A 134 5.45 9.61 -16.55
CA VAL A 134 4.20 10.29 -16.18
C VAL A 134 3.38 10.68 -17.41
N THR A 135 2.06 10.52 -17.33
CA THR A 135 1.13 10.96 -18.38
C THR A 135 0.84 12.45 -18.29
N ALA A 136 0.48 13.08 -19.40
CA ALA A 136 0.08 14.49 -19.42
C ALA A 136 -1.10 14.79 -18.47
N GLU A 137 -2.02 13.83 -18.29
CA GLU A 137 -3.14 13.95 -17.35
C GLU A 137 -2.70 13.96 -15.88
N ALA A 138 -1.75 13.11 -15.52
CA ALA A 138 -1.21 13.07 -14.16
C ALA A 138 -0.48 14.37 -13.83
N LEU A 139 0.26 14.94 -14.79
CA LEU A 139 0.87 16.26 -14.65
C LEU A 139 -0.16 17.39 -14.58
N ALA A 140 -1.25 17.33 -15.35
CA ALA A 140 -2.31 18.34 -15.25
C ALA A 140 -2.94 18.40 -13.86
N ARG A 141 -3.01 17.27 -13.14
CA ARG A 141 -3.55 17.19 -11.77
C ARG A 141 -2.67 17.87 -10.72
N THR A 142 -1.38 18.07 -10.98
CA THR A 142 -0.46 18.77 -10.05
C THR A 142 -0.61 20.30 -10.10
N PHE A 143 -1.22 20.83 -11.16
CA PHE A 143 -1.39 22.27 -11.37
C PHE A 143 -2.84 22.73 -11.20
N GLN A 144 -3.04 23.96 -10.73
CA GLN A 144 -4.32 24.67 -10.70
C GLN A 144 -4.55 25.37 -12.04
N ARG A 145 -5.68 25.10 -12.70
CA ARG A 145 -6.10 25.73 -13.96
C ARG A 145 -5.24 25.39 -15.19
N ALA A 146 -4.46 24.31 -15.13
CA ALA A 146 -3.73 23.83 -16.30
C ALA A 146 -4.65 23.08 -17.27
N GLN A 147 -4.43 23.28 -18.57
CA GLN A 147 -5.16 22.57 -19.62
C GLN A 147 -4.34 21.37 -20.09
N THR A 148 -4.91 20.17 -20.07
CA THR A 148 -4.23 18.94 -20.50
C THR A 148 -3.69 19.06 -21.92
N ARG A 149 -4.47 19.65 -22.84
CA ARG A 149 -4.05 19.91 -24.22
C ARG A 149 -2.78 20.78 -24.29
N ARG A 150 -2.70 21.82 -23.46
CA ARG A 150 -1.56 22.73 -23.43
C ARG A 150 -0.31 22.07 -22.87
N ILE A 151 -0.47 21.23 -21.85
CA ILE A 151 0.63 20.44 -21.29
C ILE A 151 1.15 19.45 -22.32
N ASP A 152 0.27 18.77 -23.04
CA ASP A 152 0.65 17.81 -24.08
C ASP A 152 1.43 18.48 -25.23
N GLU A 153 0.96 19.62 -25.73
CA GLU A 153 1.68 20.44 -26.74
C GLU A 153 3.09 20.83 -26.26
N LEU A 154 3.22 21.23 -24.98
CA LEU A 154 4.51 21.61 -24.39
C LEU A 154 5.43 20.39 -24.17
N LEU A 155 4.89 19.24 -23.78
CA LEU A 155 5.66 18.00 -23.62
C LEU A 155 6.16 17.45 -24.95
N GLN A 156 5.33 17.52 -26.00
CA GLN A 156 5.75 17.19 -27.36
C GLN A 156 6.88 18.12 -27.83
N THR A 157 6.77 19.43 -27.54
CA THR A 157 7.81 20.40 -27.86
C THR A 157 9.11 20.13 -27.08
N LEU A 158 9.02 19.78 -25.79
CA LEU A 158 10.19 19.42 -24.97
C LEU A 158 10.82 18.10 -25.39
N THR A 159 10.02 17.17 -25.91
CA THR A 159 10.51 15.91 -26.48
C THR A 159 11.26 16.17 -27.79
N ALA A 160 10.72 17.01 -28.66
CA ALA A 160 11.40 17.43 -29.89
C ALA A 160 12.71 18.19 -29.62
N LEU A 161 12.79 18.94 -28.51
CA LEU A 161 13.98 19.65 -28.06
C LEU A 161 14.98 18.75 -27.29
N GLY A 162 14.64 17.47 -27.06
CA GLY A 162 15.47 16.52 -26.31
C GLY A 162 15.58 16.81 -24.80
N GLN A 163 14.68 17.64 -24.26
CA GLN A 163 14.63 17.95 -22.82
C GLN A 163 13.70 17.00 -22.03
N ALA A 164 12.88 16.23 -22.74
CA ALA A 164 12.07 15.14 -22.21
C ALA A 164 12.16 13.93 -23.16
N ARG A 165 11.98 12.72 -22.65
CA ARG A 165 11.82 11.51 -23.48
C ARG A 165 10.38 11.04 -23.39
N GLY A 166 9.76 10.86 -24.56
CA GLY A 166 8.50 10.14 -24.69
C GLY A 166 8.76 8.63 -24.70
N THR A 167 7.98 7.88 -23.94
CA THR A 167 7.91 6.42 -23.98
C THR A 167 6.78 6.01 -24.94
N GLU A 168 6.88 4.85 -25.60
CA GLU A 168 5.87 4.36 -26.56
C GLU A 168 4.43 4.31 -25.99
N ASP A 169 4.29 4.24 -24.66
CA ASP A 169 3.01 4.27 -23.94
C ASP A 169 2.38 5.67 -23.77
N GLY A 170 2.89 6.71 -24.42
CA GLY A 170 2.39 8.09 -24.25
C GLY A 170 2.74 8.71 -22.88
N ARG A 171 3.81 8.22 -22.25
CA ARG A 171 4.34 8.73 -20.97
C ARG A 171 5.63 9.51 -21.19
N PHE A 172 5.86 10.54 -20.39
CA PHE A 172 7.01 11.42 -20.50
C PHE A 172 7.91 11.30 -19.27
N VAL A 173 9.22 11.30 -19.49
CA VAL A 173 10.26 11.36 -18.45
C VAL A 173 11.25 12.49 -18.77
N VAL A 174 11.97 12.99 -17.76
CA VAL A 174 13.10 13.89 -18.00
C VAL A 174 14.18 13.15 -18.80
N ALA A 175 14.75 13.82 -19.81
CA ALA A 175 15.80 13.26 -20.66
C ALA A 175 17.17 13.15 -19.96
#